data_AF-A0A0P1H773-F1
#
_entry.id   AF-A0A0P1H773-F1
#
_cell.length_a   1.000
_cell.length_b   1.000
_cell.length_c   1.000
_cell.angle_alpha   90.00
_cell.angle_beta   90.00
_cell.angle_gamma   90.00
#
_symmetry.space_group_name_H-M   'P 1'
#
loop_
_entity.id
_entity.type
_entity.pdbx_description
1 polymer ?
#
loop_
_entity_poly.entity_id
_entity_poly.type
_entity_poly.pdbx_seq_one_letter_code
_entity_poly.pdbx_strand_id
1 'polypeptide(L)'
;MPESSKIFTYVVEGLSYTVTVYEENGDFFADIAVDEGAMDVNAVYFGDDDFSGSSESLGGPLNMNGARLDGEKVQWDEATELSRPGLGPEGETKETYLQAGDTMTVALDIEDLDEIDVFGIRATSTTTGAGSIKAVSSDPEEPEEPEDPVYGKVFFGEVFSETGEPLGGTYILDEEPDPNPYSVPALPEGTEPTFESYLSYYLSDEMGGNLAAVEGVVFYGPGEDGSQGELFRIAAPEGGFADADALLAAYDDALSGTEELSGQDLIAALSLDDYALPEPESAEEMDADEFDLA
;
A
#
# COMPACT_ATOMS: atom_id res chain seq x y z
N MET A 1 -3.94 -7.57 -16.21
CA MET A 1 -3.94 -8.43 -15.01
C MET A 1 -5.37 -8.87 -14.80
N PRO A 2 -5.64 -10.14 -14.44
CA PRO A 2 -6.95 -10.52 -13.90
C PRO A 2 -7.27 -9.67 -12.66
N GLU A 3 -8.55 -9.48 -12.34
CA GLU A 3 -8.99 -8.59 -11.25
C GLU A 3 -8.66 -9.15 -9.86
N SER A 4 -8.31 -10.44 -9.76
CA SER A 4 -7.80 -11.10 -8.55
C SER A 4 -6.70 -12.12 -8.92
N SER A 5 -5.53 -12.02 -8.28
CA SER A 5 -4.44 -13.00 -8.44
C SER A 5 -3.49 -12.98 -7.25
N LYS A 6 -2.99 -14.15 -6.86
CA LYS A 6 -1.95 -14.33 -5.83
C LYS A 6 -0.62 -14.73 -6.47
N ILE A 7 0.50 -14.22 -5.97
CA ILE A 7 1.84 -14.44 -6.56
C ILE A 7 2.81 -15.02 -5.52
N PHE A 8 3.21 -16.26 -5.73
CA PHE A 8 4.13 -16.99 -4.88
C PHE A 8 5.53 -17.04 -5.50
N THR A 9 6.55 -16.57 -4.80
CA THR A 9 7.92 -16.46 -5.33
C THR A 9 8.85 -17.46 -4.67
N TYR A 10 9.65 -18.15 -5.47
CA TYR A 10 10.56 -19.19 -5.00
C TYR A 10 11.99 -18.94 -5.48
N VAL A 11 12.91 -18.80 -4.53
CA VAL A 11 14.33 -18.58 -4.83
C VAL A 11 15.18 -19.58 -4.05
N VAL A 12 15.92 -20.42 -4.79
CA VAL A 12 16.93 -21.33 -4.25
C VAL A 12 18.16 -21.31 -5.16
N GLU A 13 19.32 -21.65 -4.61
CA GLU A 13 20.57 -21.63 -5.40
C GLU A 13 20.44 -22.50 -6.67
N GLY A 14 20.54 -21.83 -7.83
CA GLY A 14 20.47 -22.44 -9.16
C GLY A 14 19.06 -22.69 -9.69
N LEU A 15 18.00 -22.19 -9.04
CA LEU A 15 16.62 -22.27 -9.53
C LEU A 15 15.76 -21.14 -8.93
N SER A 16 15.15 -20.31 -9.78
CA SER A 16 14.12 -19.35 -9.38
C SER A 16 12.92 -19.45 -10.28
N TYR A 17 11.74 -19.32 -9.69
CA TYR A 17 10.47 -19.42 -10.40
C TYR A 17 9.37 -18.74 -9.61
N THR A 18 8.29 -18.41 -10.30
CA THR A 18 7.11 -17.73 -9.76
C THR A 18 5.87 -18.56 -10.08
N VAL A 19 4.93 -18.62 -9.13
CA VAL A 19 3.61 -19.21 -9.34
C VAL A 19 2.58 -18.10 -9.23
N THR A 20 1.85 -17.84 -10.31
CA THR A 20 0.73 -16.88 -10.32
C THR A 20 -0.58 -17.66 -10.32
N VAL A 21 -1.37 -17.50 -9.27
CA VAL A 21 -2.70 -18.11 -9.15
C VAL A 21 -3.74 -17.07 -9.50
N TYR A 22 -4.70 -17.40 -10.36
CA TYR A 22 -5.70 -16.46 -10.85
C TYR A 22 -7.02 -17.15 -11.22
N GLU A 23 -8.09 -16.37 -11.23
CA GLU A 23 -9.39 -16.76 -11.78
C GLU A 23 -9.50 -16.33 -13.25
N GLU A 24 -9.94 -17.23 -14.12
CA GLU A 24 -10.32 -16.92 -15.50
C GLU A 24 -11.63 -17.62 -15.86
N ASN A 25 -12.67 -16.83 -16.18
CA ASN A 25 -14.01 -17.34 -16.55
C ASN A 25 -14.68 -18.23 -15.47
N GLY A 26 -14.36 -18.03 -14.19
CA GLY A 26 -14.87 -18.85 -13.07
C GLY A 26 -14.12 -20.16 -12.85
N ASP A 27 -13.03 -20.41 -13.57
CA ASP A 27 -12.10 -21.50 -13.33
C ASP A 27 -10.79 -20.93 -12.75
N PHE A 28 -10.11 -21.70 -11.89
CA PHE A 28 -8.88 -21.27 -11.23
C PHE A 28 -7.65 -21.96 -11.82
N PHE A 29 -6.59 -21.18 -12.02
CA PHE A 29 -5.36 -21.65 -12.64
C PHE A 29 -4.12 -21.19 -11.86
N ALA A 30 -3.05 -21.99 -11.94
CA ALA A 30 -1.71 -21.65 -11.50
C ALA A 30 -0.75 -21.67 -12.70
N ASP A 31 -0.15 -20.53 -13.01
CA ASP A 31 0.95 -20.43 -13.97
C ASP A 31 2.28 -20.51 -13.24
N ILE A 32 3.04 -21.57 -13.53
CA ILE A 32 4.37 -21.82 -12.98
C ILE A 32 5.40 -21.37 -14.02
N ALA A 33 6.01 -20.22 -13.80
CA ALA A 33 6.99 -19.62 -14.70
C ALA A 33 8.41 -19.75 -14.14
N VAL A 34 9.33 -20.33 -14.90
CA VAL A 34 10.73 -20.50 -14.46
C VAL A 34 11.57 -19.33 -14.96
N ASP A 35 12.21 -18.62 -14.03
CA ASP A 35 13.05 -17.46 -14.33
C ASP A 35 14.52 -17.86 -14.50
N GLU A 36 15.02 -18.77 -13.66
CA GLU A 36 16.39 -19.28 -13.69
C GLU A 36 16.40 -20.79 -13.46
N GLY A 37 17.25 -21.52 -14.20
CA GLY A 37 17.46 -22.95 -13.99
C GLY A 37 16.47 -23.83 -14.76
N ALA A 38 16.24 -25.03 -14.24
CA ALA A 38 15.27 -25.97 -14.78
C ALA A 38 14.73 -26.91 -13.68
N MET A 39 13.52 -27.42 -13.88
CA MET A 39 12.84 -28.30 -12.93
C MET A 39 11.81 -29.19 -13.63
N ASP A 40 11.65 -30.42 -13.15
CA ASP A 40 10.52 -31.29 -13.50
C ASP A 40 9.44 -31.18 -12.42
N VAL A 41 8.37 -30.41 -12.68
CA VAL A 41 7.26 -30.17 -11.76
C VAL A 41 6.43 -31.45 -11.63
N ASN A 42 6.45 -32.09 -10.46
CA ASN A 42 5.80 -33.39 -10.30
C ASN A 42 4.48 -33.31 -9.56
N ALA A 43 4.34 -32.35 -8.62
CA ALA A 43 3.10 -32.10 -7.92
C ALA A 43 3.03 -30.66 -7.40
N VAL A 44 1.79 -30.18 -7.28
CA VAL A 44 1.43 -28.93 -6.60
C VAL A 44 0.63 -29.27 -5.34
N TYR A 45 0.78 -28.46 -4.30
CA TYR A 45 0.02 -28.51 -3.05
C TYR A 45 -0.42 -27.11 -2.70
N PHE A 46 -1.58 -26.96 -2.08
CA PHE A 46 -2.09 -25.66 -1.63
C PHE A 46 -3.01 -25.81 -0.41
N GLY A 47 -3.21 -24.71 0.32
CA GLY A 47 -4.10 -24.66 1.49
C GLY A 47 -4.18 -23.27 2.14
N ASP A 48 -5.06 -23.14 3.13
CA ASP A 48 -5.54 -21.89 3.75
C ASP A 48 -4.83 -21.51 5.07
N ASP A 49 -3.64 -22.08 5.34
CA ASP A 49 -2.87 -21.97 6.59
C ASP A 49 -3.65 -22.34 7.89
N ASP A 50 -4.91 -22.80 7.78
CA ASP A 50 -5.65 -23.36 8.92
C ASP A 50 -5.19 -24.79 9.19
N PHE A 51 -4.96 -25.09 10.46
CA PHE A 51 -4.54 -26.42 10.90
C PHE A 51 -5.72 -27.35 11.19
N SER A 52 -6.86 -27.11 10.54
CA SER A 52 -8.07 -27.90 10.75
C SER A 52 -8.06 -29.15 9.85
N GLY A 53 -8.55 -30.28 10.37
CA GLY A 53 -8.62 -31.52 9.57
C GLY A 53 -7.30 -32.29 9.44
N SER A 54 -7.11 -32.96 8.29
CA SER A 54 -5.96 -33.81 8.01
C SER A 54 -5.22 -33.30 6.79
N SER A 55 -3.90 -33.11 6.92
CA SER A 55 -3.08 -32.69 5.78
C SER A 55 -3.13 -33.70 4.64
N GLU A 56 -3.42 -33.20 3.44
CA GLU A 56 -3.39 -33.96 2.20
C GLU A 56 -1.96 -34.43 1.88
N SER A 57 -1.85 -35.59 1.23
CA SER A 57 -0.56 -36.25 1.03
C SER A 57 -0.54 -37.15 -0.18
N LEU A 58 0.25 -36.78 -1.18
CA LEU A 58 0.64 -37.72 -2.23
C LEU A 58 1.66 -38.74 -1.70
N GLY A 59 1.64 -39.93 -2.31
CA GLY A 59 2.47 -41.06 -1.91
C GLY A 59 3.95 -40.90 -2.28
N GLY A 60 4.81 -41.54 -1.49
CA GLY A 60 6.21 -41.80 -1.83
C GLY A 60 7.03 -40.54 -2.11
N PRO A 61 7.69 -40.43 -3.28
CA PRO A 61 8.61 -39.33 -3.59
C PRO A 61 7.90 -37.98 -3.80
N LEU A 62 6.57 -37.97 -3.96
CA LEU A 62 5.77 -36.77 -4.15
C LEU A 62 5.33 -36.13 -2.83
N ASN A 63 5.54 -36.82 -1.71
CA ASN A 63 5.07 -36.39 -0.40
C ASN A 63 5.71 -35.06 0.04
N MET A 64 4.89 -34.07 0.35
CA MET A 64 5.32 -32.79 0.92
C MET A 64 5.17 -32.67 2.44
N ASN A 65 4.65 -33.69 3.12
CA ASN A 65 4.58 -33.68 4.59
C ASN A 65 5.95 -33.47 5.24
N GLY A 66 5.94 -32.57 6.22
CA GLY A 66 7.15 -32.11 6.93
C GLY A 66 7.86 -30.93 6.26
N ALA A 67 7.32 -30.38 5.16
CA ALA A 67 7.70 -29.06 4.68
C ALA A 67 7.46 -28.01 5.75
N ARG A 68 8.26 -26.94 5.70
CA ARG A 68 8.20 -25.85 6.67
C ARG A 68 8.29 -24.52 5.97
N LEU A 69 7.51 -23.57 6.46
CA LEU A 69 7.56 -22.15 6.13
C LEU A 69 7.85 -21.42 7.44
N ASP A 70 8.85 -20.53 7.45
CA ASP A 70 9.32 -19.78 8.64
C ASP A 70 9.56 -20.59 9.92
N GLY A 71 9.92 -21.87 9.75
CA GLY A 71 10.20 -22.80 10.84
C GLY A 71 8.97 -23.54 11.36
N GLU A 72 7.78 -23.16 10.94
CA GLU A 72 6.50 -23.78 11.25
C GLU A 72 6.19 -24.90 10.26
N LYS A 73 5.34 -25.86 10.64
CA LYS A 73 4.96 -26.95 9.74
C LYS A 73 3.84 -26.46 8.87
N VAL A 74 3.88 -26.80 7.60
CA VAL A 74 2.78 -26.50 6.68
C VAL A 74 1.79 -27.65 6.70
N GLN A 75 0.50 -27.32 6.78
CA GLN A 75 -0.61 -28.23 6.49
C GLN A 75 -1.10 -27.96 5.07
N TRP A 76 -1.47 -29.02 4.37
CA TRP A 76 -1.97 -28.96 3.00
C TRP A 76 -3.43 -29.39 2.97
N ASP A 77 -4.27 -28.69 2.23
CA ASP A 77 -5.67 -29.07 2.07
C ASP A 77 -5.88 -29.87 0.81
N GLU A 78 -5.15 -29.51 -0.26
CA GLU A 78 -5.25 -30.18 -1.54
C GLU A 78 -3.88 -30.45 -2.17
N ALA A 79 -3.84 -31.49 -3.02
CA ALA A 79 -2.63 -31.88 -3.73
C ALA A 79 -2.92 -32.52 -5.09
N THR A 80 -2.26 -32.03 -6.13
CA THR A 80 -2.40 -32.56 -7.49
C THR A 80 -1.10 -33.19 -7.98
N GLU A 81 -1.14 -34.47 -8.35
CA GLU A 81 -0.05 -35.15 -9.07
C GLU A 81 -0.06 -34.74 -10.55
N LEU A 82 1.02 -34.12 -11.01
CA LEU A 82 1.20 -33.70 -12.40
C LEU A 82 1.99 -34.74 -13.21
N SER A 83 3.02 -35.32 -12.61
CA SER A 83 3.85 -36.33 -13.27
C SER A 83 4.63 -37.19 -12.31
N ARG A 84 5.11 -38.34 -12.82
CA ARG A 84 6.03 -39.19 -12.08
C ARG A 84 7.39 -38.49 -11.90
N PRO A 85 8.06 -38.66 -10.76
CA PRO A 85 9.38 -38.07 -10.54
C PRO A 85 10.43 -38.50 -11.56
N GLY A 86 11.23 -37.53 -11.99
CA GLY A 86 12.29 -37.67 -12.97
C GLY A 86 11.81 -37.59 -14.41
N LEU A 87 12.77 -37.37 -15.31
CA LEU A 87 12.51 -37.14 -16.73
C LEU A 87 12.04 -38.38 -17.50
N GLY A 88 12.29 -39.57 -16.96
CA GLY A 88 11.96 -40.82 -17.63
C GLY A 88 12.57 -40.93 -19.04
N PRO A 89 11.94 -41.69 -19.97
CA PRO A 89 12.42 -41.83 -21.33
C PRO A 89 12.18 -40.60 -22.22
N GLU A 90 11.27 -39.73 -21.81
CA GLU A 90 10.94 -38.47 -22.52
C GLU A 90 12.03 -37.43 -22.32
N GLY A 91 12.79 -37.51 -21.22
CA GLY A 91 13.91 -36.62 -21.02
C GLY A 91 13.41 -35.18 -20.86
N GLU A 92 14.12 -34.25 -21.49
CA GLU A 92 13.77 -32.82 -21.47
C GLU A 92 12.53 -32.48 -22.30
N THR A 93 11.96 -33.42 -23.07
CA THR A 93 10.71 -33.18 -23.82
C THR A 93 9.46 -33.48 -23.01
N LYS A 94 9.61 -33.83 -21.73
CA LYS A 94 8.50 -34.09 -20.83
C LYS A 94 7.75 -32.79 -20.56
N GLU A 95 6.41 -32.81 -20.63
CA GLU A 95 5.57 -31.60 -20.50
C GLU A 95 5.76 -30.86 -19.17
N THR A 96 6.09 -31.58 -18.11
CA THR A 96 6.34 -30.99 -16.78
C THR A 96 7.77 -30.54 -16.56
N TYR A 97 8.67 -30.73 -17.54
CA TYR A 97 10.05 -30.25 -17.44
C TYR A 97 10.15 -28.84 -18.00
N LEU A 98 10.35 -27.88 -17.12
CA LEU A 98 10.43 -26.46 -17.42
C LEU A 98 11.87 -25.97 -17.30
N GLN A 99 12.28 -25.13 -18.24
CA GLN A 99 13.55 -24.41 -18.26
C GLN A 99 13.28 -22.91 -18.13
N ALA A 100 14.34 -22.14 -17.88
CA ALA A 100 14.25 -20.68 -17.84
C ALA A 100 13.53 -20.11 -19.08
N GLY A 101 12.46 -19.35 -18.83
CA GLY A 101 11.56 -18.78 -19.84
C GLY A 101 10.33 -19.64 -20.16
N ASP A 102 10.25 -20.87 -19.67
CA ASP A 102 9.07 -21.72 -19.84
C ASP A 102 8.00 -21.41 -18.79
N THR A 103 6.74 -21.66 -19.15
CA THR A 103 5.59 -21.55 -18.26
C THR A 103 4.68 -22.75 -18.44
N MET A 104 4.20 -23.31 -17.32
CA MET A 104 3.19 -24.35 -17.29
C MET A 104 1.95 -23.85 -16.57
N THR A 105 0.79 -24.02 -17.19
CA THR A 105 -0.50 -23.75 -16.56
C THR A 105 -1.09 -25.02 -15.99
N VAL A 106 -1.56 -24.95 -14.75
CA VAL A 106 -2.23 -26.04 -14.03
C VAL A 106 -3.62 -25.56 -13.61
N ALA A 107 -4.66 -26.36 -13.87
CA ALA A 107 -5.99 -26.08 -13.33
C ALA A 107 -6.05 -26.48 -11.85
N LEU A 108 -6.64 -25.63 -11.02
CA LEU A 108 -6.82 -25.86 -9.59
C LEU A 108 -8.28 -26.21 -9.29
N ASP A 109 -8.48 -27.13 -8.36
CA ASP A 109 -9.81 -27.55 -7.88
C ASP A 109 -10.12 -26.80 -6.58
N ILE A 110 -10.44 -25.51 -6.70
CA ILE A 110 -10.81 -24.58 -5.62
C ILE A 110 -12.07 -23.81 -6.02
N GLU A 111 -12.78 -23.25 -5.04
CA GLU A 111 -13.96 -22.39 -5.30
C GLU A 111 -13.61 -20.90 -5.16
N ASP A 112 -12.55 -20.55 -4.42
CA ASP A 112 -12.08 -19.17 -4.19
C ASP A 112 -10.54 -19.09 -4.09
N LEU A 113 -9.94 -17.93 -4.40
CA LEU A 113 -8.51 -17.67 -4.21
C LEU A 113 -8.13 -17.56 -2.73
N ASP A 114 -9.09 -17.21 -1.87
CA ASP A 114 -8.92 -17.14 -0.41
C ASP A 114 -8.68 -18.53 0.20
N GLU A 115 -8.92 -19.62 -0.53
CA GLU A 115 -8.57 -20.99 -0.09
C GLU A 115 -7.07 -21.29 -0.22
N ILE A 116 -6.28 -20.37 -0.79
CA ILE A 116 -4.84 -20.54 -1.02
C ILE A 116 -4.07 -19.41 -0.38
N ASP A 117 -3.56 -19.67 0.83
CA ASP A 117 -2.60 -18.80 1.51
C ASP A 117 -1.18 -19.35 1.44
N VAL A 118 -1.05 -20.66 1.23
CA VAL A 118 0.24 -21.33 1.09
C VAL A 118 0.23 -22.19 -0.17
N PHE A 119 1.28 -22.04 -0.99
CA PHE A 119 1.48 -22.84 -2.18
C PHE A 119 2.78 -23.64 -2.10
N GLY A 120 2.72 -24.91 -2.51
CA GLY A 120 3.78 -25.88 -2.43
C GLY A 120 4.10 -26.50 -3.79
N ILE A 121 5.40 -26.59 -4.11
CA ILE A 121 5.89 -27.24 -5.32
C ILE A 121 6.81 -28.39 -4.96
N ARG A 122 6.47 -29.58 -5.49
CA ARG A 122 7.34 -30.74 -5.50
C ARG A 122 7.92 -30.93 -6.89
N ALA A 123 9.22 -30.74 -7.02
CA ALA A 123 9.93 -30.96 -8.29
C ALA A 123 11.19 -31.82 -8.15
N THR A 124 11.53 -32.52 -9.23
CA THR A 124 12.75 -33.31 -9.36
C THR A 124 13.54 -32.88 -10.60
N SER A 125 14.69 -33.52 -10.85
CA SER A 125 15.55 -33.19 -11.97
C SER A 125 15.88 -31.68 -12.05
N THR A 126 16.01 -31.06 -10.87
CA THR A 126 16.25 -29.62 -10.76
C THR A 126 17.71 -29.29 -10.98
N THR A 127 17.98 -28.05 -11.39
CA THR A 127 19.34 -27.49 -11.51
C THR A 127 20.00 -27.19 -10.16
N THR A 128 19.24 -27.27 -9.06
CA THR A 128 19.77 -27.15 -7.70
C THR A 128 20.75 -28.26 -7.36
N GLY A 129 21.68 -28.02 -6.42
CA GLY A 129 22.69 -29.02 -6.02
C GLY A 129 22.11 -30.35 -5.49
N ALA A 130 20.87 -30.35 -4.98
CA ALA A 130 20.19 -31.55 -4.51
C ALA A 130 19.44 -32.32 -5.63
N GLY A 131 19.24 -31.72 -6.80
CA GLY A 131 18.49 -32.30 -7.92
C GLY A 131 17.00 -32.53 -7.66
N SER A 132 16.48 -32.05 -6.53
CA SER A 132 15.05 -32.05 -6.21
C SER A 132 14.73 -31.01 -5.14
N ILE A 133 13.49 -30.50 -5.12
CA ILE A 133 13.02 -29.50 -4.16
C ILE A 133 11.67 -29.87 -3.54
N LYS A 134 11.48 -29.43 -2.30
CA LYS A 134 10.18 -29.31 -1.62
C LYS A 134 10.08 -27.84 -1.22
N ALA A 135 9.50 -27.04 -2.09
CA ALA A 135 9.49 -25.61 -1.93
C ALA A 135 8.11 -25.15 -1.51
N VAL A 136 8.07 -24.19 -0.60
CA VAL A 136 6.84 -23.61 -0.06
C VAL A 136 7.00 -22.10 -0.06
N SER A 137 5.94 -21.40 -0.43
CA SER A 137 5.79 -19.95 -0.29
C SER A 137 4.39 -19.69 0.26
N SER A 138 4.25 -18.71 1.14
CA SER A 138 2.96 -18.10 1.40
C SER A 138 2.65 -17.06 0.34
N ASP A 139 1.39 -16.65 0.29
CA ASP A 139 0.98 -15.41 -0.35
C ASP A 139 1.75 -14.29 0.37
N PRO A 140 2.50 -13.43 -0.34
CA PRO A 140 3.05 -12.24 0.30
C PRO A 140 1.88 -11.47 0.93
N GLU A 141 1.99 -11.16 2.22
CA GLU A 141 1.02 -10.30 2.90
C GLU A 141 0.76 -9.10 2.00
N GLU A 142 -0.51 -8.86 1.65
CA GLU A 142 -0.89 -7.66 0.92
C GLU A 142 -0.25 -6.48 1.65
N PRO A 143 0.42 -5.55 0.95
CA PRO A 143 1.02 -4.41 1.61
C PRO A 143 -0.09 -3.73 2.42
N GLU A 144 0.10 -3.63 3.74
CA GLU A 144 -0.89 -2.97 4.60
C GLU A 144 -1.22 -1.62 3.98
N GLU A 145 -2.51 -1.36 3.76
CA GLU A 145 -2.94 -0.04 3.32
C GLU A 145 -2.34 0.98 4.28
N PRO A 146 -1.69 2.05 3.78
CA PRO A 146 -1.08 3.03 4.65
C PRO A 146 -2.17 3.55 5.61
N GLU A 147 -1.93 3.43 6.92
CA GLU A 147 -2.86 3.95 7.93
C GLU A 147 -3.21 5.40 7.58
N ASP A 148 -4.50 5.75 7.64
CA ASP A 148 -4.96 7.11 7.37
C ASP A 148 -4.13 8.12 8.17
N PRO A 149 -3.67 9.21 7.54
CA PRO A 149 -2.83 10.16 8.24
C PRO A 149 -3.61 10.81 9.38
N VAL A 150 -2.97 10.82 10.55
CA VAL A 150 -3.49 11.43 11.77
C VAL A 150 -3.01 12.86 11.92
N TYR A 151 -3.90 13.73 12.39
CA TYR A 151 -3.61 15.16 12.56
C TYR A 151 -3.76 15.56 14.02
N GLY A 152 -2.89 16.45 14.52
CA GLY A 152 -3.05 16.98 15.89
C GLY A 152 -4.06 18.13 15.96
N LYS A 153 -4.36 18.76 14.82
CA LYS A 153 -5.32 19.86 14.71
C LYS A 153 -5.70 20.07 13.25
N VAL A 154 -6.98 20.34 13.01
CA VAL A 154 -7.50 20.77 11.71
C VAL A 154 -8.20 22.11 11.86
N PHE A 155 -7.92 23.04 10.96
CA PHE A 155 -8.55 24.36 10.90
C PHE A 155 -9.41 24.51 9.65
N PHE A 156 -10.71 24.67 9.84
CA PHE A 156 -11.69 25.02 8.82
C PHE A 156 -11.75 26.55 8.71
N GLY A 157 -11.02 27.09 7.75
CA GLY A 157 -10.89 28.53 7.54
C GLY A 157 -12.01 29.11 6.69
N GLU A 158 -12.61 30.17 7.19
CA GLU A 158 -13.65 30.95 6.50
C GLU A 158 -13.12 32.28 5.98
N VAL A 159 -11.99 32.75 6.53
CA VAL A 159 -11.35 34.01 6.13
C VAL A 159 -9.84 33.83 6.19
N PHE A 160 -9.17 34.13 5.08
CA PHE A 160 -7.71 34.17 4.98
C PHE A 160 -7.20 35.58 4.69
N SER A 161 -5.95 35.86 5.07
CA SER A 161 -5.27 37.10 4.71
C SER A 161 -4.86 37.07 3.22
N GLU A 162 -4.45 38.22 2.68
CA GLU A 162 -3.82 38.29 1.36
C GLU A 162 -2.50 37.50 1.28
N THR A 163 -1.89 37.20 2.43
CA THR A 163 -0.72 36.33 2.59
C THR A 163 -1.08 34.85 2.78
N GLY A 164 -2.37 34.50 2.74
CA GLY A 164 -2.87 33.14 2.92
C GLY A 164 -2.91 32.66 4.37
N GLU A 165 -2.73 33.53 5.35
CA GLU A 165 -2.79 33.16 6.77
C GLU A 165 -4.25 33.05 7.23
N PRO A 166 -4.60 32.02 8.02
CA PRO A 166 -5.95 31.89 8.56
C PRO A 166 -6.26 33.03 9.52
N LEU A 167 -7.24 33.88 9.18
CA LEU A 167 -7.69 35.02 9.99
C LEU A 167 -8.98 34.74 10.75
N GLY A 168 -9.82 33.83 10.24
CA GLY A 168 -11.10 33.49 10.82
C GLY A 168 -11.56 32.10 10.39
N GLY A 169 -12.18 31.38 11.31
CA GLY A 169 -12.60 29.99 11.10
C GLY A 169 -12.68 29.22 12.41
N THR A 170 -12.78 27.90 12.29
CA THR A 170 -12.91 26.98 13.41
C THR A 170 -11.75 25.99 13.39
N TYR A 171 -10.97 25.92 14.48
CA TYR A 171 -10.04 24.80 14.69
C TYR A 171 -10.66 23.77 15.63
N ILE A 172 -10.31 22.51 15.40
CA ILE A 172 -10.63 21.37 16.24
C ILE A 172 -9.31 20.66 16.55
N LEU A 173 -9.08 20.36 17.83
CA LEU A 173 -7.92 19.60 18.30
C LEU A 173 -8.21 18.09 18.33
N ASP A 174 -7.16 17.27 18.28
CA ASP A 174 -7.23 15.82 18.53
C ASP A 174 -7.71 15.50 19.96
N GLU A 175 -7.20 16.22 20.95
CA GLU A 175 -7.53 16.02 22.36
C GLU A 175 -7.95 17.31 23.06
N GLU A 176 -8.87 17.21 24.02
CA GLU A 176 -9.29 18.36 24.83
C GLU A 176 -8.13 18.82 25.72
N PRO A 177 -7.74 20.10 25.70
CA PRO A 177 -6.68 20.59 26.58
C PRO A 177 -7.13 20.56 28.04
N ASP A 178 -6.31 20.01 28.95
CA ASP A 178 -6.58 20.07 30.40
C ASP A 178 -5.57 21.00 31.11
N PRO A 179 -6.01 22.15 31.66
CA PRO A 179 -7.37 22.69 31.66
C PRO A 179 -7.76 23.31 30.30
N ASN A 180 -9.07 23.36 30.00
CA ASN A 180 -9.63 24.01 28.79
C ASN A 180 -10.25 25.40 29.12
N PRO A 181 -9.46 26.43 29.50
CA PRO A 181 -9.99 27.72 29.94
C PRO A 181 -10.65 28.52 28.82
N TYR A 182 -10.39 28.16 27.56
CA TYR A 182 -10.90 28.86 26.38
C TYR A 182 -11.99 28.09 25.65
N SER A 183 -12.45 26.96 26.20
CA SER A 183 -13.47 26.09 25.59
C SER A 183 -13.14 25.77 24.13
N VAL A 184 -11.88 25.39 23.90
CA VAL A 184 -11.38 24.99 22.60
C VAL A 184 -12.06 23.67 22.20
N PRO A 185 -12.67 23.61 21.00
CA PRO A 185 -13.24 22.36 20.48
C PRO A 185 -12.15 21.31 20.26
N ALA A 186 -12.47 20.07 20.63
CA ALA A 186 -11.63 18.91 20.40
C ALA A 186 -12.50 17.72 19.99
N LEU A 187 -11.91 16.73 19.34
CA LEU A 187 -12.61 15.50 19.01
C LEU A 187 -13.11 14.79 20.29
N PRO A 188 -14.24 14.07 20.21
CA PRO A 188 -14.73 13.28 21.33
C PRO A 188 -13.69 12.25 21.79
N GLU A 189 -13.57 12.05 23.11
CA GLU A 189 -12.61 11.09 23.68
C GLU A 189 -12.74 9.69 23.04
N GLY A 190 -11.62 9.14 22.59
CA GLY A 190 -11.54 7.83 21.95
C GLY A 190 -11.86 7.83 20.45
N THR A 191 -11.97 8.99 19.82
CA THR A 191 -12.07 9.13 18.35
C THR A 191 -10.69 9.18 17.74
N GLU A 192 -10.46 8.43 16.68
CA GLU A 192 -9.21 8.48 15.92
C GLU A 192 -9.11 9.82 15.17
N PRO A 193 -7.98 10.55 15.25
CA PRO A 193 -7.83 11.90 14.71
C PRO A 193 -7.53 11.91 13.20
N THR A 194 -8.35 11.19 12.44
CA THR A 194 -8.34 11.20 10.96
C THR A 194 -9.14 12.40 10.43
N PHE A 195 -8.91 12.78 9.16
CA PHE A 195 -9.64 13.92 8.58
C PHE A 195 -11.16 13.71 8.54
N GLU A 196 -11.62 12.49 8.26
CA GLU A 196 -13.04 12.13 8.29
C GLU A 196 -13.68 12.37 9.67
N SER A 197 -12.96 12.03 10.74
CA SER A 197 -13.38 12.30 12.12
C SER A 197 -13.52 13.80 12.39
N TYR A 198 -12.57 14.62 11.92
CA TYR A 198 -12.65 16.09 12.03
C TYR A 198 -13.82 16.67 11.24
N LEU A 199 -14.02 16.21 10.01
CA LEU A 199 -15.07 16.70 9.13
C LEU A 199 -16.46 16.33 9.67
N SER A 200 -16.63 15.09 10.12
CA SER A 200 -17.89 14.63 10.73
C SER A 200 -18.22 15.40 12.01
N TYR A 201 -17.21 15.68 12.85
CA TYR A 201 -17.41 16.48 14.05
C TYR A 201 -17.70 17.95 13.72
N TYR A 202 -17.03 18.55 12.75
CA TYR A 202 -17.31 19.92 12.29
C TYR A 202 -18.75 20.08 11.75
N LEU A 203 -19.25 19.09 11.02
CA LEU A 203 -20.62 19.06 10.48
C LEU A 203 -21.69 18.64 11.48
N SER A 204 -21.29 18.16 12.66
CA SER A 204 -22.24 17.71 13.68
C SER A 204 -23.14 18.85 14.16
N ASP A 205 -24.31 18.50 14.72
CA ASP A 205 -25.23 19.47 15.32
C ASP A 205 -24.59 20.29 16.46
N GLU A 206 -23.48 19.81 17.05
CA GLU A 206 -22.75 20.46 18.12
C GLU A 206 -21.92 21.64 17.62
N MET A 207 -21.21 21.45 16.50
CA MET A 207 -20.36 22.46 15.89
C MET A 207 -21.11 23.33 14.88
N GLY A 208 -22.08 22.75 14.17
CA GLY A 208 -22.92 23.45 13.20
C GLY A 208 -22.13 24.07 12.04
N GLY A 209 -21.00 23.47 11.67
CA GLY A 209 -20.10 23.95 10.63
C GLY A 209 -20.77 24.04 9.26
N ASN A 210 -20.30 24.96 8.43
CA ASN A 210 -20.86 25.22 7.11
C ASN A 210 -19.76 25.21 6.03
N LEU A 211 -19.68 24.11 5.28
CA LEU A 211 -18.69 23.90 4.23
C LEU A 211 -18.78 24.93 3.09
N ALA A 212 -19.95 25.49 2.83
CA ALA A 212 -20.12 26.53 1.82
C ALA A 212 -19.47 27.87 2.22
N ALA A 213 -19.15 28.05 3.51
CA ALA A 213 -18.44 29.23 4.02
C ALA A 213 -16.93 28.97 4.19
N VAL A 214 -16.47 27.73 4.02
CA VAL A 214 -15.05 27.38 4.15
C VAL A 214 -14.33 27.79 2.87
N GLU A 215 -13.35 28.68 3.01
CA GLU A 215 -12.44 29.12 1.94
C GLU A 215 -11.20 28.22 1.85
N GLY A 216 -10.88 27.47 2.91
CA GLY A 216 -9.79 26.50 2.92
C GLY A 216 -9.66 25.74 4.23
N VAL A 217 -9.01 24.58 4.18
CA VAL A 217 -8.76 23.72 5.34
C VAL A 217 -7.26 23.58 5.54
N VAL A 218 -6.78 23.77 6.77
CA VAL A 218 -5.36 23.70 7.12
C VAL A 218 -5.12 22.57 8.11
N PHE A 219 -4.16 21.71 7.81
CA PHE A 219 -3.81 20.53 8.58
C PHE A 219 -2.55 20.78 9.37
N TYR A 220 -2.54 20.40 10.64
CA TYR A 220 -1.40 20.57 11.53
C TYR A 220 -0.97 19.26 12.18
N GLY A 221 0.34 19.11 12.38
CA GLY A 221 0.96 17.95 12.99
C GLY A 221 2.11 18.34 13.92
N PRO A 222 2.77 17.36 14.55
CA PRO A 222 3.93 17.63 15.41
C PRO A 222 5.10 18.15 14.58
N GLY A 223 5.51 19.39 14.83
CA GLY A 223 6.71 20.00 14.27
C GLY A 223 7.99 19.54 14.98
N GLU A 224 9.15 19.80 14.36
CA GLU A 224 10.48 19.36 14.85
C GLU A 224 10.83 19.86 16.27
N ASP A 225 10.22 20.94 16.71
CA ASP A 225 10.44 21.55 18.03
C ASP A 225 9.35 21.17 19.06
N GLY A 226 8.43 20.27 18.71
CA GLY A 226 7.29 19.89 19.51
C GLY A 226 6.14 20.91 19.50
N SER A 227 6.21 21.95 18.68
CA SER A 227 5.08 22.83 18.38
C SER A 227 4.19 22.22 17.29
N GLN A 228 2.94 22.67 17.16
CA GLN A 228 2.11 22.24 16.03
C GLN A 228 2.48 23.02 14.77
N GLY A 229 3.12 22.35 13.83
CA GLY A 229 3.46 22.89 12.51
C GLY A 229 2.34 22.67 11.51
N GLU A 230 2.19 23.58 10.55
CA GLU A 230 1.32 23.36 9.40
C GLU A 230 1.95 22.28 8.50
N LEU A 231 1.16 21.27 8.13
CA LEU A 231 1.55 20.20 7.23
C LEU A 231 1.25 20.59 5.79
N PHE A 232 -0.03 20.89 5.53
CA PHE A 232 -0.51 21.34 4.23
C PHE A 232 -1.87 22.02 4.40
N ARG A 233 -2.37 22.56 3.28
CA ARG A 233 -3.68 23.21 3.20
C ARG A 233 -4.39 22.83 1.90
N ILE A 234 -5.71 22.83 1.96
CA ILE A 234 -6.61 22.66 0.81
C ILE A 234 -7.32 23.99 0.61
N ALA A 235 -7.26 24.53 -0.59
CA ALA A 235 -8.03 25.71 -0.96
C ALA A 235 -9.41 25.28 -1.48
N ALA A 236 -10.47 25.97 -1.04
CA ALA A 236 -11.80 25.73 -1.55
C ALA A 236 -11.95 26.31 -2.97
N PRO A 237 -12.81 25.71 -3.82
CA PRO A 237 -13.19 26.31 -5.10
C PRO A 237 -13.97 27.62 -4.89
N GLU A 238 -14.10 28.44 -5.95
CA GLU A 238 -14.87 29.69 -5.90
C GLU A 238 -16.31 29.43 -5.40
N GLY A 239 -16.60 29.85 -4.16
CA GLY A 239 -17.90 29.64 -3.52
C GLY A 239 -17.94 28.56 -2.42
N GLY A 240 -16.80 28.01 -2.02
CA GLY A 240 -16.69 27.03 -0.92
C GLY A 240 -16.95 25.59 -1.39
N PHE A 241 -16.92 24.65 -0.44
CA PHE A 241 -17.21 23.24 -0.74
C PHE A 241 -18.72 22.98 -0.77
N ALA A 242 -19.16 22.18 -1.76
CA ALA A 242 -20.57 21.86 -1.95
C ALA A 242 -21.11 20.92 -0.85
N ASP A 243 -20.31 19.93 -0.47
CA ASP A 243 -20.62 18.89 0.50
C ASP A 243 -19.32 18.26 1.04
N ALA A 244 -19.47 17.30 1.96
CA ALA A 244 -18.36 16.58 2.56
C ALA A 244 -17.56 15.78 1.53
N ASP A 245 -18.25 15.14 0.56
CA ASP A 245 -17.61 14.33 -0.49
C ASP A 245 -16.71 15.20 -1.39
N ALA A 246 -17.13 16.42 -1.73
CA ALA A 246 -16.34 17.37 -2.49
C ALA A 246 -15.07 17.83 -1.76
N LEU A 247 -15.13 17.93 -0.43
CA LEU A 247 -13.97 18.26 0.39
C LEU A 247 -13.03 17.06 0.57
N LEU A 248 -13.56 15.85 0.78
CA LEU A 248 -12.76 14.62 0.84
C LEU A 248 -12.05 14.36 -0.50
N ALA A 249 -12.72 14.55 -1.63
CA ALA A 249 -12.09 14.43 -2.93
C ALA A 249 -10.94 15.44 -3.15
N ALA A 250 -11.05 16.66 -2.62
CA ALA A 250 -9.98 17.65 -2.68
C ALA A 250 -8.81 17.31 -1.74
N TYR A 251 -9.09 16.59 -0.64
CA TYR A 251 -8.10 16.06 0.26
C TYR A 251 -7.34 14.89 -0.37
N ASP A 252 -8.04 13.96 -1.00
CA ASP A 252 -7.44 12.84 -1.73
C ASP A 252 -6.58 13.33 -2.91
N ASP A 253 -7.02 14.36 -3.63
CA ASP A 253 -6.22 15.02 -4.69
C ASP A 253 -4.94 15.65 -4.12
N ALA A 254 -5.02 16.30 -2.96
CA ALA A 254 -3.86 16.88 -2.29
C ALA A 254 -2.86 15.81 -1.81
N LEU A 255 -3.34 14.66 -1.35
CA LEU A 255 -2.48 13.53 -0.97
C LEU A 255 -1.89 12.81 -2.19
N SER A 256 -2.69 12.56 -3.23
CA SER A 256 -2.26 11.84 -4.43
C SER A 256 -1.29 12.63 -5.32
N GLY A 257 -1.37 13.96 -5.32
CA GLY A 257 -0.37 14.83 -5.94
C GLY A 257 1.04 14.71 -5.32
N THR A 258 1.19 13.92 -4.26
CA THR A 258 2.40 13.76 -3.44
C THR A 258 2.96 12.31 -3.48
N GLU A 259 2.41 11.41 -4.32
CA GLU A 259 2.70 9.96 -4.36
C GLU A 259 4.14 9.51 -4.71
N GLU A 260 5.10 10.41 -4.92
CA GLU A 260 6.51 10.01 -5.11
C GLU A 260 7.31 9.88 -3.81
N LEU A 261 6.74 10.18 -2.63
CA LEU A 261 7.50 10.25 -1.38
C LEU A 261 6.82 9.53 -0.20
N SER A 262 7.61 8.74 0.51
CA SER A 262 7.19 7.99 1.70
C SER A 262 6.71 8.93 2.82
N GLY A 263 5.82 8.47 3.71
CA GLY A 263 5.20 9.30 4.77
C GLY A 263 6.16 10.04 5.72
N GLN A 264 7.44 9.69 5.74
CA GLN A 264 8.48 10.43 6.47
C GLN A 264 9.18 11.50 5.61
N ASP A 265 9.23 11.31 4.29
CA ASP A 265 9.70 12.31 3.32
C ASP A 265 8.62 13.37 3.01
N LEU A 266 7.35 13.06 3.30
CA LEU A 266 6.18 13.95 3.21
C LEU A 266 6.37 15.25 4.03
N ILE A 267 6.92 15.13 5.24
CA ILE A 267 7.16 16.27 6.15
C ILE A 267 8.32 17.15 5.63
N ALA A 268 9.28 16.56 4.93
CA ALA A 268 10.45 17.28 4.42
C ALA A 268 10.19 18.00 3.08
N ALA A 269 9.35 17.43 2.22
CA ALA A 269 9.08 18.01 0.89
C ALA A 269 8.09 19.19 0.93
N LEU A 270 7.04 19.12 1.75
CA LEU A 270 6.02 20.17 1.83
C LEU A 270 6.51 21.46 2.52
N SER A 271 7.57 21.38 3.33
CA SER A 271 8.19 22.58 3.94
C SER A 271 9.04 23.40 2.95
N LEU A 272 9.26 22.92 1.73
CA LEU A 272 10.21 23.54 0.79
C LEU A 272 9.60 24.17 -0.47
N ASP A 273 8.39 23.81 -0.89
CA ASP A 273 7.93 24.13 -2.26
C ASP A 273 6.99 25.35 -2.42
N ASP A 274 6.70 26.12 -1.36
CA ASP A 274 5.84 27.33 -1.50
C ASP A 274 6.57 28.67 -1.35
N TYR A 275 7.88 28.71 -1.66
CA TYR A 275 8.63 29.98 -1.78
C TYR A 275 9.32 30.14 -3.15
N ALA A 276 8.58 29.94 -4.24
CA ALA A 276 8.94 30.49 -5.54
C ALA A 276 8.18 31.82 -5.78
N LEU A 277 8.53 32.85 -5.00
CA LEU A 277 8.17 34.22 -5.37
C LEU A 277 8.87 34.57 -6.71
N PRO A 278 8.16 35.14 -7.71
CA PRO A 278 8.82 35.65 -8.91
C PRO A 278 9.81 36.75 -8.51
N GLU A 279 11.04 36.64 -9.01
CA GLU A 279 12.10 37.64 -8.79
C GLU A 279 11.56 39.04 -9.12
N PRO A 280 11.71 40.04 -8.22
CA PRO A 280 11.40 41.41 -8.59
C PRO A 280 12.38 41.82 -9.70
N GLU A 281 11.82 42.21 -10.84
CA GLU A 281 12.57 42.77 -11.96
C GLU A 281 13.54 43.86 -11.49
N SER A 282 14.73 43.80 -12.07
CA SER A 282 15.86 44.72 -11.89
C SER A 282 15.44 46.17 -11.64
N ALA A 283 15.75 46.67 -10.45
CA ALA A 283 15.80 48.10 -10.20
C ALA A 283 16.89 48.72 -11.08
N GLU A 284 16.48 49.59 -12.00
CA GLU A 284 17.34 50.43 -12.82
C GLU A 284 18.42 51.12 -11.96
N GLU A 285 19.67 50.98 -12.37
CA GLU A 285 20.80 51.75 -11.85
C GLU A 285 20.51 53.25 -12.07
N MET A 286 20.12 53.94 -11.00
CA MET A 286 20.17 55.39 -10.98
C MET A 286 21.61 55.83 -10.81
N ASP A 287 22.20 56.22 -11.95
CA ASP A 287 23.44 56.98 -12.12
C ASP A 287 23.61 58.03 -11.01
N ALA A 288 24.69 57.89 -10.24
CA ALA A 288 25.14 58.87 -9.28
C ALA A 288 26.54 59.36 -9.69
N ASP A 289 26.59 60.04 -10.83
CA ASP A 289 27.69 60.95 -11.14
C ASP A 289 27.13 62.24 -11.77
N GLU A 290 27.69 63.35 -11.30
CA GLU A 290 27.51 64.73 -11.78
C GLU A 290 26.33 65.53 -11.20
N PHE A 291 26.55 66.17 -10.05
CA PHE A 291 26.17 67.58 -9.88
C PHE A 291 27.12 68.28 -8.89
N ASP A 292 28.18 68.84 -9.44
CA ASP A 292 28.95 69.93 -8.83
C ASP A 292 28.22 71.25 -9.16
N LEU A 293 27.81 72.03 -8.16
CA LEU A 293 27.46 73.46 -8.34
C LEU A 293 27.32 74.22 -7.00
N ALA A 294 28.29 75.13 -6.80
CA ALA A 294 28.27 76.38 -6.01
C ALA A 294 28.51 76.32 -4.48
#